data_AF-A0A377DB22-F1
#
_entry.id   AF-A0A377DB22-F1
#
_cell.length_a   1.000
_cell.length_b   1.000
_cell.length_c   1.000
_cell.angle_alpha   90.00
_cell.angle_beta   90.00
_cell.angle_gamma   90.00
#
_symmetry.space_group_name_H-M   'P 1'
#
loop_
_entity.id
_entity.type
_entity.pdbx_description
1 polymer ?
#
loop_
_entity_poly.entity_id
_entity_poly.type
_entity_poly.pdbx_seq_one_letter_code
_entity_poly.pdbx_strand_id
1 'polypeptide(L)'
;MSFDPTGYTLAHEHLHIDLSGFKNNVDCRLDQYAFICQEMNDLMTRGVRNVIEMTNRYMGRNAQFMLDVMRETGINVVACTGYYQDAFFPEHVATRSVQELAQEMVDEIEQVSMARS
;
A
#
# COMPACT_ATOMS: atom_id res chain seq x y z
N MET A 1 6.65 -13.70 5.87
CA MET A 1 7.93 -13.19 5.33
C MET A 1 8.29 -11.95 6.14
N SER A 2 9.58 -11.72 6.38
CA SER A 2 10.11 -10.54 7.08
C SER A 2 10.97 -9.73 6.11
N PHE A 3 11.27 -8.49 6.47
CA PHE A 3 12.20 -7.63 5.74
C PHE A 3 13.54 -8.34 5.49
N ASP A 4 14.02 -8.32 4.25
CA ASP A 4 15.29 -8.94 3.86
C ASP A 4 16.39 -7.85 3.77
N PRO A 5 17.32 -7.80 4.73
CA PRO A 5 18.37 -6.78 4.76
C PRO A 5 19.48 -7.02 3.73
N THR A 6 19.48 -8.15 3.01
CA THR A 6 20.54 -8.51 2.05
C THR A 6 20.27 -8.00 0.64
N GLY A 7 19.02 -7.66 0.32
CA GLY A 7 18.60 -7.19 -1.00
C GLY A 7 18.31 -5.70 -1.08
N TYR A 8 18.09 -5.21 -2.30
CA TYR A 8 17.68 -3.84 -2.52
C TYR A 8 16.24 -3.60 -2.04
N THR A 9 15.97 -2.35 -1.68
CA THR A 9 14.66 -1.87 -1.25
C THR A 9 14.23 -0.72 -2.14
N LEU A 10 13.07 -0.83 -2.78
CA LEU A 10 12.40 0.31 -3.39
C LEU A 10 11.63 1.03 -2.27
N ALA A 11 12.05 2.26 -1.97
CA ALA A 11 11.66 2.95 -0.75
C ALA A 11 10.30 3.66 -0.81
N HIS A 12 9.70 3.80 -2.00
CA HIS A 12 8.42 4.48 -2.19
C HIS A 12 7.75 4.00 -3.48
N GLU A 13 6.80 3.07 -3.39
CA GLU A 13 6.08 2.56 -4.56
C GLU A 13 4.58 2.41 -4.27
N HIS A 14 3.80 2.16 -5.33
CA HIS A 14 2.39 1.80 -5.25
C HIS A 14 2.17 0.47 -5.98
N LEU A 15 1.61 -0.51 -5.28
CA LEU A 15 1.30 -1.81 -5.88
C LEU A 15 -0.20 -1.98 -6.14
N HIS A 16 -1.03 -1.32 -5.33
CA HIS A 16 -2.46 -1.21 -5.55
C HIS A 16 -2.96 0.15 -5.05
N ILE A 17 -3.28 1.05 -5.98
CA ILE A 17 -3.76 2.40 -5.71
C ILE A 17 -4.97 2.71 -6.59
N ASP A 18 -5.97 3.39 -6.04
CA ASP A 18 -7.13 3.85 -6.80
C ASP A 18 -7.48 5.30 -6.43
N LEU A 19 -6.98 6.22 -7.25
CA LEU A 19 -7.36 7.64 -7.24
C LEU A 19 -8.28 7.98 -8.41
N SER A 20 -8.78 6.98 -9.14
CA SER A 20 -9.53 7.20 -10.39
C SER A 20 -10.85 7.92 -10.17
N GLY A 21 -11.53 7.67 -9.05
CA GLY A 21 -12.75 8.38 -8.67
C GLY A 21 -12.52 9.88 -8.44
N PHE A 22 -11.43 10.25 -7.77
CA PHE A 22 -11.07 11.66 -7.51
C PHE A 22 -10.61 12.39 -8.77
N LYS A 23 -9.87 11.70 -9.64
CA LYS A 23 -9.26 12.30 -10.84
C LYS A 23 -10.09 12.13 -12.11
N ASN A 24 -11.19 11.36 -12.05
CA ASN A 24 -11.99 10.95 -13.19
C ASN A 24 -11.13 10.37 -14.35
N ASN A 25 -10.14 9.56 -13.99
CA ASN A 25 -9.19 8.98 -14.93
C ASN A 25 -8.82 7.55 -14.50
N VAL A 26 -9.13 6.57 -15.34
CA VAL A 26 -8.87 5.14 -15.07
C VAL A 26 -7.38 4.83 -14.94
N ASP A 27 -6.50 5.62 -15.58
CA ASP A 27 -5.05 5.46 -15.47
C ASP A 27 -4.53 5.70 -14.04
N CYS A 28 -5.33 6.34 -13.19
CA CYS A 28 -5.05 6.52 -11.76
C CYS A 28 -5.55 5.36 -10.89
N ARG A 29 -6.01 4.25 -11.50
CA ARG A 29 -6.31 2.98 -10.85
C ARG A 29 -5.31 1.92 -11.31
N LEU A 30 -4.32 1.65 -10.47
CA LEU A 30 -3.33 0.61 -10.68
C LEU A 30 -3.74 -0.62 -9.87
N ASP A 31 -4.40 -1.58 -10.52
CA ASP A 31 -4.90 -2.82 -9.90
C ASP A 31 -4.68 -4.07 -10.79
N GLN A 32 -3.79 -3.97 -11.79
CA GLN A 32 -3.55 -5.01 -12.78
C GLN A 32 -2.63 -6.12 -12.23
N TYR A 33 -3.20 -7.03 -11.43
CA TYR A 33 -2.49 -8.07 -10.68
C TYR A 33 -1.39 -8.81 -11.47
N ALA A 34 -1.70 -9.33 -12.65
CA ALA A 34 -0.75 -10.12 -13.44
C ALA A 34 0.48 -9.31 -13.85
N PHE A 35 0.31 -8.04 -14.22
CA PHE A 35 1.42 -7.16 -14.59
C PHE A 35 2.25 -6.75 -13.38
N ILE A 36 1.62 -6.45 -12.24
CA ILE A 36 2.34 -6.17 -11.00
C ILE A 36 3.17 -7.39 -10.56
N CYS A 37 2.61 -8.61 -10.60
CA CYS A 37 3.39 -9.82 -10.29
C CYS A 37 4.56 -10.00 -11.25
N GLN A 38 4.39 -9.71 -12.54
CA GLN A 38 5.48 -9.75 -13.51
C GLN A 38 6.58 -8.74 -13.17
N GLU A 39 6.24 -7.49 -12.85
CA GLU A 39 7.22 -6.47 -12.46
C GLU A 39 7.97 -6.85 -11.17
N MET A 40 7.26 -7.38 -10.17
CA MET A 40 7.91 -7.83 -8.93
C MET A 40 8.87 -8.99 -9.18
N ASN A 41 8.52 -9.93 -10.07
CA ASN A 41 9.43 -10.99 -10.49
C ASN A 41 10.67 -10.42 -11.20
N ASP A 42 10.49 -9.45 -12.11
CA ASP A 42 11.59 -8.79 -12.79
C ASP A 42 12.52 -8.06 -11.79
N LEU A 43 11.96 -7.40 -10.77
CA LEU A 43 12.72 -6.77 -9.68
C LEU A 43 13.48 -7.82 -8.85
N MET A 44 12.86 -8.96 -8.56
CA MET A 44 13.50 -10.07 -7.84
C MET A 44 14.73 -10.60 -8.59
N THR A 45 14.69 -10.70 -9.93
CA THR A 45 15.87 -11.08 -10.74
C THR A 45 17.02 -10.08 -10.66
N ARG A 46 16.72 -8.82 -10.31
CA ARG A 46 17.69 -7.72 -10.18
C ARG A 46 18.21 -7.53 -8.74
N GLY A 47 17.83 -8.42 -7.82
CA GLY A 47 18.28 -8.38 -6.42
C GLY A 47 17.44 -7.50 -5.49
N VAL A 48 16.31 -6.96 -5.96
CA VAL A 48 15.34 -6.30 -5.08
C VAL A 48 14.64 -7.37 -4.24
N ARG A 49 14.46 -7.10 -2.96
CA ARG A 49 13.76 -8.01 -2.03
C ARG A 49 12.63 -7.34 -1.28
N ASN A 50 12.67 -6.00 -1.15
CA ASN A 50 11.68 -5.25 -0.39
C ASN A 50 11.08 -4.13 -1.23
N VAL A 51 9.78 -3.92 -1.06
CA VAL A 51 9.04 -2.77 -1.57
C VAL A 51 8.32 -2.12 -0.40
N ILE A 52 8.49 -0.81 -0.25
CA ILE A 52 7.77 -0.01 0.74
C ILE A 52 6.55 0.59 0.01
N GLU A 53 5.37 0.07 0.32
CA GLU A 53 4.11 0.38 -0.35
C GLU A 53 3.42 1.56 0.33
N MET A 54 3.22 2.64 -0.43
CA MET A 54 2.83 3.95 0.08
C MET A 54 1.35 4.28 -0.11
N THR A 55 0.52 3.30 -0.45
CA THR A 55 -0.92 3.49 -0.56
C THR A 55 -1.56 3.30 0.80
N ASN A 56 -1.97 4.39 1.45
CA ASN A 56 -2.75 4.31 2.68
C ASN A 56 -4.22 3.97 2.42
N ARG A 57 -4.98 3.71 3.50
CA ARG A 57 -6.39 3.28 3.44
C ARG A 57 -7.27 4.12 2.50
N TYR A 58 -7.06 5.43 2.44
CA TYR A 58 -7.91 6.36 1.69
C TYR A 58 -7.40 6.67 0.28
N MET A 59 -6.27 6.07 -0.12
CA MET A 59 -5.73 6.12 -1.49
C MET A 59 -6.15 4.89 -2.32
N GLY A 60 -6.98 3.99 -1.78
CA GLY A 60 -7.38 2.74 -2.46
C GLY A 60 -6.48 1.55 -2.15
N ARG A 61 -5.85 1.51 -0.96
CA ARG A 61 -5.04 0.37 -0.51
C ARG A 61 -5.84 -0.93 -0.52
N ASN A 62 -5.24 -2.02 -0.99
CA ASN A 62 -5.80 -3.36 -0.91
C ASN A 62 -4.81 -4.34 -0.26
N ALA A 63 -5.05 -4.66 1.02
CA ALA A 63 -4.17 -5.52 1.80
C ALA A 63 -4.12 -6.96 1.25
N GLN A 64 -5.24 -7.49 0.77
CA GLN A 64 -5.31 -8.84 0.22
C GLN A 64 -4.50 -8.93 -1.08
N PHE A 65 -4.59 -7.92 -1.95
CA PHE A 65 -3.78 -7.84 -3.17
C PHE A 65 -2.27 -7.89 -2.85
N MET A 66 -1.81 -7.10 -1.87
CA MET A 66 -0.40 -7.12 -1.46
C MET A 66 0.03 -8.49 -0.93
N LEU A 67 -0.80 -9.14 -0.09
CA LEU A 67 -0.53 -10.48 0.42
C LEU A 67 -0.43 -11.52 -0.71
N ASP A 68 -1.28 -11.40 -1.73
CA ASP A 68 -1.28 -12.30 -2.88
C ASP A 68 -0.05 -12.06 -3.78
N VAL A 69 0.39 -10.81 -3.96
CA VAL A 69 1.65 -10.49 -4.67
C VAL A 69 2.87 -11.04 -3.92
N MET A 70 2.92 -10.87 -2.60
CA MET A 70 4.00 -11.43 -1.76
C MET A 70 4.06 -12.96 -1.88
N ARG A 71 2.88 -13.62 -1.87
CA ARG A 71 2.78 -15.08 -1.98
C ARG A 71 3.25 -15.57 -3.35
N GLU A 72 2.85 -14.88 -4.43
CA GLU A 72 3.14 -15.29 -5.80
C GLU A 72 4.61 -15.08 -6.18
N THR A 73 5.20 -13.95 -5.79
CA THR A 73 6.52 -13.52 -6.29
C THR A 73 7.64 -13.70 -5.28
N GLY A 74 7.31 -13.90 -4.01
CA GLY A 74 8.27 -13.99 -2.91
C GLY A 74 8.89 -12.66 -2.49
N ILE A 75 8.49 -11.54 -3.10
CA ILE A 75 8.95 -10.21 -2.67
C ILE A 75 8.34 -9.85 -1.32
N ASN A 76 9.11 -9.15 -0.47
CA ASN A 76 8.59 -8.59 0.77
C ASN A 76 7.95 -7.22 0.50
N VAL A 77 6.70 -7.04 0.95
CA VAL A 77 5.98 -5.76 0.86
C VAL A 77 5.75 -5.22 2.27
N VAL A 78 6.12 -3.97 2.51
CA VAL A 78 5.86 -3.25 3.76
C VAL A 78 4.76 -2.24 3.49
N ALA A 79 3.56 -2.49 3.99
CA ALA A 79 2.41 -1.61 3.84
C ALA A 79 2.50 -0.39 4.78
N CYS A 80 1.91 0.73 4.37
CA CYS A 80 1.81 1.93 5.20
C CYS A 80 0.43 2.09 5.86
N THR A 81 0.37 3.06 6.78
CA THR A 81 -0.86 3.65 7.32
C THR A 81 -0.78 5.18 7.21
N GLY A 82 -1.90 5.86 7.39
CA GLY A 82 -1.98 7.32 7.43
C GLY A 82 -3.01 7.92 6.49
N TYR A 83 -2.82 9.20 6.22
CA TYR A 83 -3.68 10.03 5.39
C TYR A 83 -2.83 10.76 4.34
N TYR A 84 -3.39 11.04 3.17
CA TYR A 84 -2.63 11.61 2.05
C TYR A 84 -2.43 13.14 2.17
N GLN A 85 -2.89 13.90 1.18
CA GLN A 85 -2.87 15.36 1.20
C GLN A 85 -4.30 15.92 1.17
N ASP A 86 -4.43 17.20 1.51
CA ASP A 86 -5.68 17.93 1.71
C ASP A 86 -6.81 17.59 0.72
N ALA A 87 -6.51 17.63 -0.59
CA ALA A 87 -7.49 17.39 -1.65
C ALA A 87 -8.06 15.95 -1.69
N PHE A 88 -7.47 15.01 -0.95
CA PHE A 88 -7.85 13.60 -0.91
C PHE A 88 -8.28 13.14 0.48
N PHE A 89 -8.34 14.04 1.46
CA PHE A 89 -8.79 13.64 2.79
C PHE A 89 -10.28 13.26 2.77
N PRO A 90 -10.65 12.15 3.44
CA PRO A 90 -12.04 11.90 3.75
C PRO A 90 -12.56 12.93 4.75
N GLU A 91 -13.87 13.21 4.70
CA GLU A 91 -14.50 14.29 5.48
C GLU A 91 -14.18 14.24 6.98
N HIS A 92 -14.04 13.04 7.54
CA HIS A 92 -13.80 12.85 8.98
C HIS A 92 -12.44 13.36 9.45
N VAL A 93 -11.46 13.59 8.57
CA VAL A 93 -10.16 14.18 8.94
C VAL A 93 -10.35 15.58 9.51
N ALA A 94 -11.32 16.34 8.97
CA ALA A 94 -11.61 17.70 9.44
C ALA A 94 -12.34 17.73 10.80
N THR A 95 -13.02 16.63 11.17
CA THR A 95 -13.86 16.58 12.37
C THR A 95 -13.25 15.79 13.53
N ARG A 96 -12.31 14.88 13.25
CA ARG A 96 -11.61 14.09 14.27
C ARG A 96 -10.46 14.87 14.88
N SER A 97 -10.20 14.61 16.16
CA SER A 97 -9.04 15.10 16.87
C SER A 97 -7.75 14.44 16.36
N VAL A 98 -6.61 15.10 16.57
CA VAL A 98 -5.30 14.54 16.24
C VAL A 98 -5.04 13.21 16.97
N GLN A 99 -5.56 13.03 18.18
CA GLN A 99 -5.43 11.80 18.95
C GLN A 99 -6.21 10.65 18.31
N GLU A 100 -7.41 10.90 17.81
CA GLU A 100 -8.21 9.88 17.11
C GLU A 100 -7.54 9.45 15.80
N LEU A 101 -7.00 10.40 15.03
CA LEU A 101 -6.27 10.09 13.79
C LEU A 101 -4.97 9.31 14.08
N ALA A 102 -4.23 9.69 15.12
CA ALA A 102 -3.05 8.97 15.55
C ALA A 102 -3.38 7.56 16.02
N GLN A 103 -4.48 7.39 16.77
CA GLN A 103 -4.92 6.08 17.25
C GLN A 103 -5.28 5.15 16.09
N GLU A 104 -5.93 5.64 15.04
CA GLU A 104 -6.20 4.82 13.85
C GLU A 104 -4.91 4.29 13.20
N MET A 105 -3.88 5.12 13.09
CA MET A 105 -2.57 4.69 12.57
C MET A 105 -1.90 3.66 13.48
N VAL A 106 -1.93 3.86 14.80
CA VAL A 106 -1.39 2.91 15.78
C VAL A 106 -2.13 1.58 15.70
N ASP A 107 -3.46 1.61 15.64
CA ASP A 107 -4.29 0.42 15.56
C ASP A 107 -3.99 -0.38 14.28
N GLU A 108 -3.77 0.27 13.13
CA GLU A 108 -3.38 -0.44 11.90
C GLU A 108 -1.97 -1.05 11.96
N ILE A 109 -1.04 -0.45 12.73
CA ILE A 109 0.32 -0.97 12.91
C ILE A 109 0.32 -2.19 13.83
N GLU A 110 -0.38 -2.09 14.96
CA GLU A 110 -0.33 -3.09 16.04
C GLU A 110 -1.37 -4.21 15.86
N GLN A 111 -2.50 -3.89 15.22
CA GLN A 111 -3.56 -4.84 14.96
C GLN A 111 -3.57 -5.14 13.47
N VAL A 112 -3.28 -6.39 13.10
CA VAL A 112 -3.39 -6.88 11.72
C VAL A 112 -4.87 -6.82 11.32
N SER A 113 -5.31 -5.65 10.86
CA SER A 113 -6.66 -5.40 10.40
C SER A 113 -6.84 -6.15 9.09
N MET A 114 -7.35 -7.38 9.18
CA MET A 114 -8.02 -8.10 8.09
C MET A 114 -9.38 -7.46 7.76
N ALA A 115 -9.46 -6.13 7.76
CA ALA A 115 -10.65 -5.42 7.29
C ALA A 115 -10.72 -5.61 5.77
N ARG A 116 -11.57 -6.55 5.37
CA ARG A 116 -12.22 -6.57 4.07
C ARG A 116 -12.84 -5.19 3.85
N SER A 117 -12.21 -4.36 3.02
CA SER A 117 -12.87 -3.24 2.35
C SER A 117 -13.38 -3.74 1.00
#